data_AF-A0A834AAU8-F1
#
_entry.id   AF-A0A834AAU8-F1
#
_cell.length_a   1.000
_cell.length_b   1.000
_cell.length_c   1.000
_cell.angle_alpha   90.00
_cell.angle_beta   90.00
_cell.angle_gamma   90.00
#
_symmetry.space_group_name_H-M   'P 1'
#
loop_
_entity.id
_entity.type
_entity.pdbx_description
1 polymer ?
#
loop_
_entity_poly.entity_id
_entity_poly.type
_entity_poly.pdbx_seq_one_letter_code
_entity_poly.pdbx_strand_id
1 'polypeptide(L)'
;MPRLYINRRLAMEHRACPLRDPSCKNAVFTQVYEGLKPSDKYEKPLDYRWPMRYDQWWECKFIAEGIIDQGGGFRDSLADMSEELCPSSADTPVPLPFFVRTANQGNGTGEARDMYVPNPSCRDFAKYEWIGQLMGAALRGPGSAWFRVEAAVW
;
A
#
# COMPACT_ATOMS: atom_id res chain seq x y z
N MET A 1 -3.35 7.41 -18.23
CA MET A 1 -3.18 6.66 -16.97
C MET A 1 -1.71 6.68 -16.62
N PRO A 2 -1.33 7.04 -15.38
CA PRO A 2 0.07 7.11 -14.98
C PRO A 2 0.75 5.73 -15.04
N ARG A 3 2.03 5.72 -15.40
CA ARG A 3 2.86 4.52 -15.45
C ARG A 3 3.90 4.58 -14.34
N LEU A 4 3.89 3.57 -13.47
CA LEU A 4 4.76 3.45 -12.32
C LEU A 4 5.86 2.44 -12.58
N TYR A 5 7.07 2.77 -12.12
CA TYR A 5 8.21 1.87 -12.10
C TYR A 5 8.52 1.50 -10.66
N ILE A 6 8.25 0.24 -10.30
CA ILE A 6 8.35 -0.24 -8.92
C ILE A 6 9.51 -1.22 -8.82
N ASN A 7 10.38 -1.03 -7.84
CA ASN A 7 11.49 -1.92 -7.54
C ASN A 7 11.16 -2.78 -6.31
N ARG A 8 10.65 -3.99 -6.52
CA ARG A 8 10.32 -4.90 -5.41
C ARG A 8 11.56 -5.44 -4.71
N ARG A 9 12.70 -5.56 -5.40
CA ARG A 9 13.95 -5.99 -4.76
C ARG A 9 14.33 -5.02 -3.63
N LEU A 10 14.23 -3.72 -3.86
CA LEU A 10 14.46 -2.71 -2.82
C LEU A 10 13.42 -2.77 -1.70
N ALA A 11 12.15 -3.04 -2.03
CA ALA A 11 11.11 -3.23 -1.03
C ALA A 11 11.35 -4.47 -0.14
N MET A 12 11.80 -5.58 -0.74
CA MET A 12 12.20 -6.79 -0.02
C MET A 12 13.39 -6.52 0.90
N GLU A 13 14.41 -5.79 0.43
CA GLU A 13 15.56 -5.39 1.24
C GLU A 13 15.13 -4.50 2.42
N HIS A 14 14.20 -3.57 2.20
CA HIS A 14 13.59 -2.76 3.27
C HIS A 14 12.83 -3.63 4.28
N ARG A 15 11.99 -4.56 3.83
CA ARG A 15 11.25 -5.48 4.72
C ARG A 15 12.19 -6.32 5.58
N ALA A 16 13.31 -6.77 5.01
CA ALA A 16 14.33 -7.55 5.74
C ALA A 16 15.08 -6.71 6.78
N CYS A 17 15.32 -5.42 6.52
CA CYS A 17 16.02 -4.53 7.44
C CYS A 17 15.52 -3.08 7.34
N PRO A 18 14.40 -2.72 8.00
CA PRO A 18 13.80 -1.38 7.91
C PRO A 18 14.74 -0.27 8.40
N LEU A 19 15.67 -0.59 9.30
CA LEU A 19 16.66 0.35 9.84
C LEU A 19 17.61 0.92 8.78
N ARG A 20 17.79 0.26 7.64
CA ARG A 20 18.64 0.75 6.53
C ARG A 20 17.95 1.82 5.69
N ASP A 21 16.63 1.92 5.77
CA ASP A 21 15.84 2.98 5.16
C ASP A 21 14.76 3.45 6.14
N PRO A 22 15.13 4.26 7.15
CA PRO A 22 14.20 4.77 8.15
C PRO A 22 13.09 5.65 7.57
N SER A 23 13.27 6.15 6.35
CA SER A 23 12.28 6.93 5.62
C SER A 23 11.25 6.09 4.86
N CYS A 24 11.43 4.76 4.84
CA CYS A 24 10.60 3.81 4.11
C CYS A 24 10.47 4.14 2.60
N LYS A 25 11.46 4.81 2.01
CA LYS A 25 11.45 5.23 0.59
C LYS A 25 11.40 4.05 -0.37
N ASN A 26 12.01 2.94 0.01
CA ASN A 26 12.12 1.73 -0.79
C ASN A 26 10.90 0.82 -0.68
N ALA A 27 10.01 1.05 0.28
CA ALA A 27 8.75 0.30 0.37
C ALA A 27 7.90 0.51 -0.89
N VAL A 28 7.19 -0.52 -1.36
CA VAL A 28 6.28 -0.42 -2.51
C VAL A 28 5.26 0.70 -2.28
N PHE A 29 4.72 0.81 -1.07
CA PHE A 29 3.81 1.88 -0.67
C PHE A 29 4.35 3.28 -0.98
N THR A 30 5.58 3.58 -0.57
CA THR A 30 6.18 4.89 -0.81
C THR A 30 6.56 5.08 -2.27
N GLN A 31 7.03 4.04 -2.96
CA GLN A 31 7.33 4.10 -4.39
C GLN A 31 6.08 4.43 -5.21
N VAL A 32 4.93 3.83 -4.88
CA VAL A 32 3.64 4.14 -5.53
C VAL A 32 3.16 5.53 -5.16
N TYR A 33 3.18 5.90 -3.87
CA TYR A 33 2.77 7.22 -3.40
C TYR A 33 3.52 8.35 -4.11
N GLU A 34 4.85 8.25 -4.18
CA GLU A 34 5.69 9.25 -4.83
C GLU A 34 5.55 9.20 -6.36
N GLY A 35 5.44 8.00 -6.94
CA GLY A 35 5.30 7.83 -8.38
C GLY A 35 3.97 8.31 -8.96
N LEU A 36 2.93 8.44 -8.13
CA LEU A 36 1.63 8.99 -8.52
C LEU A 36 1.52 10.50 -8.31
N LYS A 37 2.54 11.15 -7.74
CA LYS A 37 2.55 12.62 -7.66
C LYS A 37 2.66 13.19 -9.07
N PRO A 38 1.92 14.25 -9.40
CA PRO A 38 2.05 14.94 -10.67
C PRO A 38 3.51 15.30 -10.94
N SER A 39 4.03 14.84 -12.08
CA SER A 39 5.41 15.12 -12.50
C SER A 39 5.52 16.46 -13.22
N ASP A 40 4.41 16.96 -13.76
CA ASP A 40 4.29 18.23 -14.48
C ASP A 40 3.10 19.04 -13.96
N LYS A 41 3.17 20.38 -14.08
CA LYS A 41 2.13 21.34 -13.68
C LYS A 41 0.78 21.14 -14.40
N TYR A 42 0.79 20.42 -15.52
CA TYR A 42 -0.41 20.10 -16.30
C TYR A 42 -1.00 18.73 -15.94
N GLU A 43 -0.25 17.90 -15.22
CA GLU A 43 -0.71 16.58 -14.80
C GLU A 43 -1.63 16.74 -13.59
N LYS A 44 -2.86 16.25 -13.72
CA LYS A 44 -3.82 16.31 -12.63
C LYS A 44 -3.55 15.16 -11.65
N PRO A 45 -3.61 15.39 -10.33
CA PRO A 45 -3.62 14.31 -9.36
C PRO A 45 -4.74 13.32 -9.68
N LEU A 46 -4.52 12.05 -9.38
CA LEU A 46 -5.59 11.05 -9.41
C LEU A 46 -6.68 11.45 -8.42
N ASP A 47 -7.94 11.33 -8.86
CA ASP A 47 -9.12 11.57 -8.01
C ASP A 47 -9.61 10.28 -7.31
N TYR A 48 -8.96 9.15 -7.57
CA TYR A 48 -9.28 7.81 -7.06
C TYR A 48 -10.77 7.44 -7.23
N ARG A 49 -11.43 8.00 -8.24
CA ARG A 49 -12.73 7.53 -8.73
C ARG A 49 -12.48 6.45 -9.77
N TRP A 50 -13.33 5.42 -9.79
CA TRP A 50 -13.15 4.36 -10.78
C TRP A 50 -13.37 4.95 -12.19
N PRO A 51 -12.36 4.90 -13.08
CA PRO A 51 -12.50 5.49 -14.40
C PRO A 51 -13.49 4.67 -15.23
N MET A 52 -14.44 5.33 -15.90
CA MET A 52 -15.39 4.62 -16.78
C MET A 52 -14.72 3.89 -17.96
N ARG A 53 -13.48 4.23 -18.30
CA ARG A 53 -12.75 3.73 -19.47
C ARG A 53 -11.66 2.71 -19.15
N TYR A 54 -11.28 2.55 -17.89
CA TYR A 54 -10.15 1.70 -17.50
C TYR A 54 -10.51 0.91 -16.23
N ASP A 55 -10.00 -0.32 -16.13
CA ASP A 55 -10.19 -1.17 -14.94
C ASP A 55 -9.05 -1.05 -13.92
N GLN A 56 -8.25 0.03 -14.01
CA GLN A 56 -7.15 0.29 -13.09
C GLN A 56 -6.80 1.79 -13.02
N TRP A 57 -6.18 2.21 -11.91
CA TRP A 57 -5.77 3.61 -11.70
C TRP A 57 -4.37 3.92 -12.25
N TRP A 58 -3.49 2.92 -12.32
CA TRP A 58 -2.12 3.06 -12.81
C TRP A 58 -1.64 1.80 -13.52
N GLU A 59 -0.67 1.94 -14.41
CA GLU A 59 0.06 0.82 -15.01
C GLU A 59 1.33 0.55 -14.20
N CYS A 60 1.58 -0.70 -13.79
CA CYS A 60 2.80 -1.08 -13.09
C CYS A 60 3.84 -1.71 -14.01
N LYS A 61 5.10 -1.26 -13.88
CA LYS A 61 6.29 -1.90 -14.43
C LYS A 61 7.24 -2.26 -13.30
N PHE A 62 7.27 -3.53 -12.92
CA PHE A 62 8.25 -4.01 -11.95
C PHE A 62 9.63 -4.11 -12.59
N ILE A 63 10.59 -3.39 -12.02
CA ILE A 63 11.95 -3.28 -12.53
C ILE A 63 12.61 -4.67 -12.47
N ALA A 64 13.13 -5.13 -13.61
CA ALA A 64 13.78 -6.43 -13.77
C ALA A 64 12.89 -7.68 -13.61
N GLU A 65 11.57 -7.54 -13.51
CA GLU A 65 10.63 -8.68 -13.39
C GLU A 65 9.88 -9.02 -14.68
N GLY A 66 10.08 -8.26 -15.77
CA GLY A 66 9.60 -8.64 -17.11
C GLY A 66 8.08 -8.79 -17.24
N ILE A 67 7.27 -8.00 -16.52
CA ILE A 67 5.81 -8.12 -16.54
C ILE A 67 5.21 -7.63 -17.87
N ILE A 68 4.44 -8.51 -18.52
CA ILE A 68 3.77 -8.26 -19.81
C ILE A 68 2.29 -7.87 -19.62
N ASP A 69 1.63 -8.41 -18.59
CA ASP A 69 0.22 -8.12 -18.30
C ASP A 69 0.05 -6.83 -17.47
N GLN A 70 -0.68 -5.86 -18.04
CA GLN A 70 -0.94 -4.57 -17.40
C GLN A 70 -1.88 -4.69 -16.21
N GLY A 71 -2.84 -5.63 -16.24
CA GLY A 71 -3.85 -5.80 -15.20
C GLY A 71 -3.30 -6.53 -13.96
N GLY A 72 -2.47 -7.55 -14.18
CA GLY A 72 -1.74 -8.23 -13.11
C GLY A 72 -0.87 -7.27 -12.30
N GLY A 73 -0.10 -6.42 -12.98
CA GLY A 73 0.82 -5.51 -12.30
C GLY A 73 0.13 -4.54 -11.32
N PHE A 74 -1.03 -3.99 -11.71
CA PHE A 74 -1.82 -3.12 -10.84
C PHE A 74 -2.29 -3.86 -9.59
N ARG A 75 -2.92 -5.04 -9.76
CA ARG A 75 -3.41 -5.84 -8.62
C ARG A 75 -2.29 -6.26 -7.69
N ASP A 76 -1.16 -6.68 -8.24
CA ASP A 76 -0.03 -7.10 -7.41
C ASP A 76 0.56 -5.91 -6.62
N SER A 77 0.57 -4.71 -7.20
CA SER A 77 1.02 -3.51 -6.46
C SER A 77 0.11 -3.16 -5.28
N LEU A 78 -1.22 -3.33 -5.42
CA LEU A 78 -2.16 -3.16 -4.31
C LEU A 78 -1.97 -4.23 -3.23
N ALA A 79 -1.71 -5.48 -3.64
CA ALA A 79 -1.45 -6.58 -2.73
C ALA A 79 -0.14 -6.36 -1.94
N ASP A 80 0.93 -5.94 -2.61
CA ASP A 80 2.21 -5.61 -1.97
C ASP A 80 2.05 -4.47 -0.95
N MET A 81 1.36 -3.39 -1.33
CA MET A 81 1.08 -2.29 -0.40
C MET A 81 0.24 -2.75 0.79
N SER A 82 -0.74 -3.61 0.57
CA SER A 82 -1.57 -4.15 1.66
C SER A 82 -0.73 -4.97 2.64
N GLU A 83 0.16 -5.82 2.13
CA GLU A 83 1.05 -6.66 2.93
C GLU A 83 2.14 -5.84 3.65
N GLU A 84 2.57 -4.70 3.10
CA GLU A 84 3.45 -3.76 3.79
C GLU A 84 2.75 -2.94 4.88
N LEU A 85 1.49 -2.54 4.65
CA LEU A 85 0.71 -1.76 5.61
C LEU A 85 0.18 -2.61 6.77
N CYS A 86 -0.36 -3.78 6.44
CA CYS A 86 -1.01 -4.71 7.36
C CYS A 86 -0.59 -6.15 7.02
N PRO A 87 0.63 -6.59 7.42
CA PRO A 87 1.11 -7.95 7.15
C PRO A 87 0.13 -9.05 7.58
N SER A 88 -0.12 -10.01 6.70
CA SER A 88 -1.06 -11.11 6.98
C SER A 88 -0.56 -12.09 8.06
N SER A 89 0.76 -12.30 8.14
CA SER A 89 1.38 -13.15 9.16
C SER A 89 1.65 -12.38 10.45
N ALA A 90 1.25 -12.95 11.59
CA ALA A 90 1.52 -12.39 12.92
C ALA A 90 3.02 -12.32 13.27
N ASP A 91 3.81 -13.25 12.73
CA ASP A 91 5.26 -13.34 12.98
C ASP A 91 6.07 -12.34 12.15
N THR A 92 5.43 -11.72 11.14
CA THR A 92 6.07 -10.69 10.34
C THR A 92 5.99 -9.35 11.06
N PRO A 93 7.12 -8.64 11.26
CA PRO A 93 7.09 -7.28 11.79
C PRO A 93 6.38 -6.33 10.82
N VAL A 94 5.70 -5.30 11.34
CA VAL A 94 5.06 -4.27 10.51
C VAL A 94 6.16 -3.37 9.94
N PRO A 95 6.40 -3.38 8.61
CA PRO A 95 7.55 -2.68 8.03
C PRO A 95 7.32 -1.17 7.89
N LEU A 96 6.06 -0.72 7.92
CA LEU A 96 5.70 0.69 7.77
C LEU A 96 5.17 1.29 9.09
N PRO A 97 5.48 2.56 9.38
CA PRO A 97 5.15 3.17 10.67
C PRO A 97 3.69 3.66 10.76
N PHE A 98 2.81 3.35 9.80
CA PHE A 98 1.43 3.88 9.75
C PHE A 98 0.44 3.10 10.60
N PHE A 99 0.65 1.80 10.79
CA PHE A 99 -0.25 0.96 11.56
C PHE A 99 0.52 0.18 12.61
N VAL A 100 -0.13 -0.10 13.72
CA VAL A 100 0.36 -1.00 14.76
C VAL A 100 -0.68 -2.08 15.01
N ARG A 101 -0.20 -3.28 15.33
CA ARG A 101 -1.05 -4.42 15.70
C ARG A 101 -1.85 -4.07 16.97
N THR A 102 -3.09 -4.55 17.06
CA THR A 102 -3.87 -4.41 18.29
C THR A 102 -3.20 -5.19 19.45
N ALA A 103 -3.41 -4.71 20.68
CA ALA A 103 -2.86 -5.37 21.87
C ALA A 103 -3.32 -6.82 22.03
N ASN A 104 -4.52 -7.15 21.54
CA ASN A 104 -5.11 -8.49 21.59
C ASN A 104 -4.32 -9.51 20.76
N GLN A 105 -3.53 -9.06 19.78
CA GLN A 105 -2.69 -9.94 18.99
C GLN A 105 -1.52 -10.53 19.80
N GLY A 106 -0.96 -9.78 20.75
CA GLY A 106 0.20 -10.21 21.55
C GLY A 106 -0.12 -11.20 22.68
N ASN A 107 -1.35 -11.18 23.21
CA ASN A 107 -1.73 -11.98 24.37
C ASN A 107 -2.42 -13.31 24.03
N GLY A 108 -2.65 -13.57 22.75
CA GLY A 108 -3.22 -14.85 22.29
C GLY A 108 -4.69 -15.09 22.65
N THR A 109 -5.38 -14.09 23.19
CA THR A 109 -6.73 -14.18 23.76
C THR A 109 -7.66 -13.11 23.16
N GLY A 110 -8.90 -13.47 22.85
CA GLY A 110 -9.96 -12.55 22.40
C GLY A 110 -10.16 -12.45 20.87
N GLU A 111 -11.15 -11.63 20.48
CA GLU A 111 -11.44 -11.28 19.08
C GLU A 111 -10.50 -10.16 18.55
N ALA A 112 -10.54 -9.86 17.25
CA ALA A 112 -9.76 -8.80 16.60
C ALA A 112 -8.22 -9.02 16.56
N ARG A 113 -7.78 -10.29 16.43
CA ARG A 113 -6.35 -10.69 16.42
C ARG A 113 -5.60 -10.33 15.13
N ASP A 114 -6.33 -10.11 14.05
CA ASP A 114 -5.80 -9.74 12.74
C ASP A 114 -5.98 -8.24 12.44
N MET A 115 -6.33 -7.46 13.47
CA MET A 115 -6.65 -6.04 13.35
C MET A 115 -5.43 -5.15 13.61
N TYR A 116 -5.46 -3.99 12.97
CA TYR A 116 -4.46 -2.94 13.03
C TYR A 116 -5.12 -1.60 13.36
N VAL A 117 -4.46 -0.82 14.21
CA VAL A 117 -4.88 0.55 14.53
C VAL A 117 -3.85 1.54 13.99
N PRO A 118 -4.27 2.77 13.59
CA PRO A 118 -3.34 3.82 13.21
C PRO A 118 -2.29 4.04 14.29
N ASN A 119 -1.03 4.17 13.90
CA ASN A 119 0.06 4.41 14.85
C ASN A 119 -0.01 5.86 15.38
N PRO A 120 -0.30 6.08 16.68
CA PRO A 120 -0.41 7.42 17.24
C PRO A 120 0.91 8.21 17.21
N SER A 121 2.04 7.53 17.02
CA SER A 121 3.37 8.16 16.93
C SER A 121 3.71 8.68 15.53
N CYS A 122 3.04 8.19 14.49
CA CYS A 122 3.32 8.61 13.12
C CYS A 122 2.57 9.91 12.79
N ARG A 123 3.29 10.90 12.29
CA ARG A 123 2.75 12.23 11.94
C ARG A 123 2.71 12.50 10.44
N ASP A 124 2.87 11.47 9.62
CA ASP A 124 2.80 11.61 8.16
C ASP A 124 1.33 11.59 7.69
N PHE A 125 0.63 12.67 8.00
CA PHE A 125 -0.80 12.80 7.74
C PHE A 125 -1.16 12.74 6.25
N ALA A 126 -0.25 13.18 5.37
CA ALA A 126 -0.48 13.14 3.92
C ALA A 126 -0.54 11.69 3.40
N LYS A 127 0.30 10.80 3.93
CA LYS A 127 0.24 9.37 3.60
C LYS A 127 -0.97 8.68 4.24
N TYR A 128 -1.38 9.07 5.45
CA TYR A 128 -2.63 8.60 6.04
C TYR A 128 -3.87 9.01 5.24
N GLU A 129 -3.94 10.26 4.79
CA GLU A 129 -5.02 10.74 3.93
C GLU A 129 -5.08 9.90 2.64
N TRP A 130 -3.92 9.66 2.03
CA TRP A 130 -3.83 8.84 0.83
C TRP A 130 -4.25 7.38 1.05
N ILE A 131 -3.87 6.76 2.18
CA ILE A 131 -4.38 5.44 2.56
C ILE A 131 -5.90 5.45 2.63
N GLY A 132 -6.50 6.46 3.28
CA GLY A 132 -7.95 6.61 3.35
C GLY A 132 -8.61 6.80 1.97
N GLN A 133 -7.97 7.53 1.06
CA GLN A 133 -8.43 7.67 -0.32
C GLN A 133 -8.40 6.31 -1.06
N LEU A 134 -7.32 5.54 -0.93
CA LEU A 134 -7.20 4.20 -1.51
C LEU A 134 -8.26 3.23 -0.96
N MET A 135 -8.47 3.21 0.36
CA MET A 135 -9.52 2.41 0.99
C MET A 135 -10.90 2.80 0.46
N GLY A 136 -11.23 4.10 0.45
CA GLY A 136 -12.51 4.54 -0.08
C GLY A 136 -12.68 4.19 -1.57
N ALA A 137 -11.60 4.22 -2.34
CA ALA A 137 -11.62 3.89 -3.75
C ALA A 137 -11.80 2.38 -4.00
N ALA A 138 -11.16 1.54 -3.19
CA ALA A 138 -11.32 0.09 -3.22
C ALA A 138 -12.76 -0.33 -2.85
N LEU A 139 -13.36 0.26 -1.81
CA LEU A 139 -14.76 0.04 -1.41
C LEU A 139 -15.78 0.35 -2.53
N ARG A 140 -15.50 1.35 -3.37
CA ARG A 140 -16.42 1.81 -4.43
C ARG A 140 -16.24 1.08 -5.76
N GLY A 141 -15.13 0.37 -5.95
CA GLY A 141 -14.80 -0.30 -7.19
C GLY A 141 -14.91 -1.82 -7.08
N PRO A 142 -14.77 -2.54 -8.22
CA PRO A 142 -14.63 -4.01 -8.21
C PRO A 142 -13.31 -4.49 -7.57
N GLY A 143 -12.45 -3.56 -7.15
CA GLY A 143 -11.12 -3.83 -6.60
C GLY A 143 -11.05 -4.05 -5.09
N SER A 144 -12.18 -4.07 -4.37
CA SER A 144 -12.23 -4.28 -2.91
C SER A 144 -11.51 -5.55 -2.44
N ALA A 145 -11.50 -6.60 -3.26
CA ALA A 145 -10.82 -7.86 -2.93
C ALA A 145 -9.28 -7.75 -2.84
N TRP A 146 -8.67 -6.74 -3.47
CA TRP A 146 -7.22 -6.68 -3.68
C TRP A 146 -6.50 -5.79 -2.65
N PHE A 147 -7.21 -4.85 -2.02
CA PHE A 147 -6.64 -3.92 -1.04
C PHE A 147 -7.15 -4.22 0.37
N ARG A 148 -6.40 -5.05 1.13
CA ARG A 148 -6.84 -5.65 2.39
C ARG A 148 -6.63 -4.80 3.64
N VAL A 149 -6.50 -3.48 3.50
CA VAL A 149 -6.48 -2.56 4.66
C VAL A 149 -7.89 -2.36 5.23
N GLU A 150 -8.94 -2.58 4.43
CA GLU A 150 -10.34 -2.43 4.84
C GLU A 150 -10.76 -3.33 6.01
N ALA A 151 -10.22 -4.55 6.08
CA ALA A 151 -10.56 -5.53 7.11
C ALA A 151 -9.72 -5.38 8.40
N ALA A 152 -8.79 -4.43 8.44
CA ALA A 152 -7.85 -4.30 9.55
C ALA A 152 -8.23 -3.23 10.58
N VAL A 153 -9.02 -2.21 10.19
CA VAL A 153 -9.28 -1.03 11.03
C VAL A 153 -10.65 -1.07 11.73
N TRP A 154 -11.53 -2.02 11.39
CA TRP A 154 -12.90 -2.14 11.92
C TRP A 154 -13.17 -3.51 12.53
#